data_AF-X1US89-F1
#
_entry.id   AF-X1US89-F1
#
_cell.length_a   1.000
_cell.length_b   1.000
_cell.length_c   1.000
_cell.angle_alpha   90.00
_cell.angle_beta   90.00
_cell.angle_gamma   90.00
#
_symmetry.space_group_name_H-M   'P 1'
#
loop_
_entity.id
_entity.type
_entity.pdbx_description
1 polymer ?
#
loop_
_entity_poly.entity_id
_entity_poly.type
_entity_poly.pdbx_seq_one_letter_code
_entity_poly.pdbx_strand_id
1 'polypeptide(L)'
;MGLVFQNPDDQLFSPTVFDDVAFGPMNLGYSKAEIQKLVTNALEWVGMGGYEKRSPHHLSLGEKKRIAIATVLSMSPEILVIDEPTGNLDPAGKWSLIELLGKLE
;
A
#
# COMPACT_ATOMS: atom_id res chain seq x y z
N MET A 1 13.09 8.18 0.60
CA MET A 1 11.82 8.86 0.94
C MET A 1 10.72 8.30 0.06
N GLY A 2 9.59 7.90 0.64
CA GLY A 2 8.39 7.48 -0.08
C GLY A 2 7.22 8.42 0.22
N LEU A 3 6.33 8.61 -0.76
CA LEU A 3 5.16 9.48 -0.66
C LEU A 3 3.90 8.67 -0.95
N VAL A 4 2.91 8.79 -0.07
CA VAL A 4 1.54 8.28 -0.27
C VAL A 4 0.63 9.47 -0.52
N PHE A 5 -0.08 9.46 -1.65
CA PHE A 5 -0.98 10.55 -2.04
C PHE A 5 -2.31 10.50 -1.28
N GLN A 6 -2.98 11.66 -1.16
CA GLN A 6 -4.30 11.80 -0.53
C GLN A 6 -5.34 10.89 -1.19
N ASN A 7 -5.39 10.91 -2.53
CA ASN A 7 -6.28 10.09 -3.34
C ASN A 7 -5.54 8.84 -3.84
N PRO A 8 -5.91 7.62 -3.39
CA PRO A 8 -5.21 6.41 -3.81
C PRO A 8 -5.42 6.09 -5.30
N ASP A 9 -6.46 6.61 -5.95
CA ASP A 9 -6.67 6.41 -7.39
C ASP A 9 -5.63 7.16 -8.26
N ASP A 10 -4.90 8.13 -7.69
CA ASP A 10 -3.78 8.79 -8.38
C ASP A 10 -2.49 7.94 -8.32
N GLN A 11 -2.48 6.87 -7.51
CA GLN A 11 -1.32 6.03 -7.23
C GLN A 11 -1.53 4.56 -7.63
N LEU A 12 -2.77 4.06 -7.62
CA LEU A 12 -3.12 2.70 -7.97
C LEU A 12 -3.67 2.65 -9.39
N PHE A 13 -2.89 2.10 -10.32
CA PHE A 13 -3.19 2.13 -11.76
C PHE A 13 -3.01 0.78 -12.46
N SER A 14 -2.55 -0.23 -11.73
CA SER A 14 -2.22 -1.53 -12.31
C SER A 14 -3.43 -2.48 -12.34
N PRO A 15 -3.40 -3.54 -13.18
CA PRO A 15 -4.51 -4.49 -13.27
C PRO A 15 -4.80 -5.22 -11.95
N THR A 16 -3.76 -5.51 -11.17
CA THR A 16 -3.88 -6.19 -9.87
C THR A 16 -3.14 -5.45 -8.76
N VAL A 17 -3.58 -5.68 -7.51
CA VAL A 17 -2.91 -5.20 -6.30
C VAL A 17 -1.45 -5.65 -6.26
N PHE A 18 -1.15 -6.88 -6.67
CA PHE A 18 0.23 -7.36 -6.77
C PHE A 18 1.06 -6.46 -7.69
N ASP A 19 0.54 -6.13 -8.85
CA ASP A 19 1.26 -5.33 -9.86
C ASP A 19 1.56 -3.92 -9.33
N ASP A 20 0.60 -3.26 -8.66
CA ASP A 20 0.83 -1.94 -8.05
C ASP A 20 1.89 -2.01 -6.93
N VAL A 21 1.84 -3.00 -6.05
CA VAL A 21 2.79 -3.12 -4.94
C VAL A 21 4.18 -3.56 -5.43
N ALA A 22 4.24 -4.34 -6.51
CA ALA A 22 5.47 -4.78 -7.15
C ALA A 22 6.15 -3.69 -7.98
N PHE A 23 5.40 -2.65 -8.40
CA PHE A 23 5.89 -1.63 -9.33
C PHE A 23 7.19 -0.97 -8.86
N GLY A 24 7.24 -0.53 -7.61
CA GLY A 24 8.44 0.07 -7.00
C GLY A 24 9.65 -0.89 -7.01
N PRO A 25 9.55 -2.07 -6.34
CA PRO A 25 10.61 -3.08 -6.35
C PRO A 25 11.08 -3.51 -7.75
N MET A 26 10.17 -3.64 -8.71
CA MET A 26 10.54 -3.95 -10.11
C MET A 26 11.43 -2.86 -10.71
N ASN A 27 11.11 -1.59 -10.49
CA ASN A 27 11.90 -0.47 -10.98
C ASN A 27 13.26 -0.33 -10.28
N LEU A 28 13.39 -0.85 -9.06
CA LEU A 28 14.65 -0.92 -8.31
C LEU A 28 15.54 -2.11 -8.71
N GLY A 29 15.06 -3.00 -9.61
CA GLY A 29 15.85 -4.10 -10.15
C GLY A 29 15.92 -5.35 -9.26
N TYR A 30 15.02 -5.50 -8.29
CA TYR A 30 14.95 -6.71 -7.47
C TYR A 30 14.57 -7.94 -8.31
N SER A 31 15.05 -9.12 -7.90
CA SER A 31 14.68 -10.38 -8.55
C SER A 31 13.21 -10.73 -8.30
N LYS A 32 12.64 -11.60 -9.15
CA LYS A 32 11.25 -12.07 -9.00
C LYS A 32 10.95 -12.67 -7.61
N ALA A 33 11.90 -13.41 -7.04
CA ALA A 33 11.75 -14.01 -5.72
C ALA A 33 11.73 -12.94 -4.60
N GLU A 34 12.58 -11.92 -4.72
CA GLU A 34 12.61 -10.79 -3.79
C GLU A 34 11.34 -9.96 -3.90
N ILE A 35 10.90 -9.63 -5.12
CA ILE A 35 9.65 -8.90 -5.36
C ILE A 35 8.48 -9.63 -4.71
N GLN A 36 8.35 -10.94 -4.93
CA GLN A 36 7.28 -11.73 -4.33
C GLN A 36 7.28 -11.61 -2.80
N LYS A 37 8.46 -11.70 -2.17
CA LYS A 37 8.62 -11.57 -0.72
C LYS A 37 8.28 -10.16 -0.24
N LEU A 38 8.76 -9.13 -0.92
CA LEU A 38 8.51 -7.72 -0.58
C LEU A 38 7.02 -7.38 -0.68
N VAL A 39 6.34 -7.83 -1.74
CA VAL A 39 4.90 -7.61 -1.94
C VAL A 39 4.10 -8.32 -0.84
N THR A 40 4.39 -9.60 -0.58
CA THR A 40 3.71 -10.36 0.48
C THR A 40 3.89 -9.68 1.83
N ASN A 41 5.12 -9.31 2.20
CA ASN A 41 5.40 -8.64 3.47
C ASN A 41 4.66 -7.29 3.59
N ALA A 42 4.67 -6.48 2.53
CA ALA A 42 4.01 -5.18 2.54
C ALA A 42 2.49 -5.31 2.68
N LEU A 43 1.88 -6.27 1.97
CA LEU A 43 0.44 -6.55 2.06
C LEU A 43 0.05 -7.10 3.43
N GLU A 44 0.83 -8.01 4.00
CA GLU A 44 0.61 -8.52 5.35
C GLU A 44 0.70 -7.39 6.38
N TRP A 45 1.69 -6.50 6.25
CA TRP A 45 1.88 -5.38 7.18
C TRP A 45 0.66 -4.46 7.22
N VAL A 46 0.06 -4.14 6.07
CA VAL A 46 -1.15 -3.30 5.99
C VAL A 46 -2.46 -4.06 6.27
N GLY A 47 -2.40 -5.37 6.55
CA GLY A 47 -3.57 -6.22 6.81
C GLY A 47 -4.34 -6.64 5.57
N MET A 48 -3.70 -6.66 4.40
CA MET A 48 -4.29 -6.94 3.09
C MET A 48 -3.72 -8.20 2.42
N GLY A 49 -3.16 -9.14 3.21
CA GLY A 49 -2.75 -10.45 2.69
C GLY A 49 -3.90 -11.19 2.00
N GLY A 50 -3.64 -11.83 0.86
CA GLY A 50 -4.68 -12.50 0.06
C GLY A 50 -5.39 -11.61 -0.96
N TYR A 51 -5.04 -10.33 -1.04
CA TYR A 51 -5.61 -9.38 -2.01
C TYR A 51 -4.82 -9.29 -3.31
N GLU A 52 -3.72 -10.02 -3.46
CA GLU A 52 -2.73 -9.90 -4.54
C GLU A 52 -3.38 -9.91 -5.93
N LYS A 53 -4.38 -10.78 -6.13
CA LYS A 53 -5.05 -10.99 -7.42
C LYS A 53 -6.26 -10.09 -7.64
N ARG A 54 -6.67 -9.27 -6.67
CA ARG A 54 -7.82 -8.38 -6.82
C ARG A 54 -7.43 -7.18 -7.67
N SER A 55 -8.41 -6.64 -8.39
CA SER A 55 -8.27 -5.34 -9.05
C SER A 55 -8.43 -4.22 -8.02
N PRO A 56 -7.55 -3.21 -8.01
CA PRO A 56 -7.69 -2.02 -7.15
C PRO A 56 -9.04 -1.31 -7.33
N HIS A 57 -9.61 -1.34 -8.53
CA HIS A 57 -10.89 -0.70 -8.84
C HIS A 57 -12.08 -1.30 -8.09
N HIS A 58 -11.97 -2.54 -7.61
CA HIS A 58 -13.02 -3.21 -6.84
C HIS A 58 -12.84 -3.09 -5.32
N LEU A 59 -11.83 -2.35 -4.86
CA LEU A 59 -11.56 -2.12 -3.45
C LEU A 59 -12.35 -0.92 -2.92
N SER A 60 -12.76 -0.99 -1.65
CA SER A 60 -13.25 0.16 -0.90
C SER A 60 -12.14 1.22 -0.74
N LEU A 61 -12.52 2.46 -0.44
CA LEU A 61 -11.56 3.55 -0.26
C LEU A 61 -10.52 3.24 0.84
N GLY A 62 -10.95 2.64 1.95
CA GLY A 62 -10.05 2.24 3.04
C GLY A 62 -9.05 1.17 2.62
N GLU A 63 -9.50 0.16 1.87
CA GLU A 63 -8.63 -0.87 1.30
C GLU A 63 -7.65 -0.25 0.30
N LYS A 64 -8.11 0.62 -0.61
CA LYS A 64 -7.22 1.35 -1.55
C LYS A 64 -6.15 2.15 -0.81
N LYS A 65 -6.49 2.88 0.26
CA LYS A 65 -5.51 3.61 1.06
C LYS A 65 -4.47 2.68 1.70
N ARG A 66 -4.87 1.49 2.18
CA ARG A 66 -3.93 0.46 2.68
C ARG A 66 -3.01 -0.05 1.57
N ILE A 67 -3.54 -0.33 0.39
CA ILE A 67 -2.72 -0.77 -0.75
C ILE A 67 -1.74 0.34 -1.17
N ALA A 68 -2.17 1.59 -1.23
CA ALA A 68 -1.28 2.72 -1.53
C ALA A 68 -0.10 2.79 -0.55
N ILE A 69 -0.33 2.61 0.75
CA ILE A 69 0.74 2.50 1.74
C ILE A 69 1.65 1.29 1.44
N ALA A 70 1.08 0.12 1.14
CA ALA A 70 1.85 -1.08 0.81
C ALA A 70 2.78 -0.89 -0.40
N THR A 71 2.35 -0.18 -1.45
CA THR A 71 3.21 0.11 -2.61
C THR A 71 4.47 0.89 -2.25
N VAL A 72 4.38 1.73 -1.21
CA VAL A 72 5.51 2.53 -0.75
C VAL A 72 6.37 1.73 0.23
N LEU A 73 5.76 0.97 1.14
CA LEU A 73 6.46 0.10 2.07
C LEU A 73 7.22 -1.04 1.40
N SER A 74 6.77 -1.53 0.24
CA SER A 74 7.47 -2.59 -0.51
C SER A 74 8.88 -2.17 -0.96
N MET A 75 9.15 -0.86 -1.04
CA MET A 75 10.46 -0.29 -1.35
C MET A 75 11.33 -0.04 -0.11
N SER A 76 10.86 -0.36 1.10
CA SER A 76 11.57 -0.13 2.38
C SER A 76 12.14 1.31 2.54
N PRO A 77 11.30 2.35 2.45
CA PRO A 77 11.77 3.73 2.53
C PRO A 77 12.20 4.10 3.96
N GLU A 78 13.28 4.87 4.08
CA GLU A 78 13.71 5.43 5.38
C GLU A 78 12.76 6.49 5.95
N ILE A 79 12.03 7.18 5.08
CA ILE A 79 11.08 8.23 5.44
C ILE A 79 9.81 8.02 4.64
N LEU A 80 8.67 7.95 5.32
CA LEU A 80 7.35 7.86 4.72
C LEU A 80 6.58 9.16 4.96
N VAL A 81 6.19 9.83 3.87
CA VAL A 81 5.32 11.00 3.89
C VAL A 81 3.93 10.55 3.44
N ILE A 82 2.91 10.90 4.19
CA ILE A 82 1.52 10.56 3.86
C ILE A 82 0.70 11.84 3.85
N ASP A 83 0.09 12.14 2.71
CA ASP A 83 -0.79 13.29 2.56
C ASP A 83 -2.23 12.90 2.96
N GLU A 84 -2.78 13.57 3.96
CA GLU A 84 -4.11 13.34 4.53
C GLU A 84 -4.54 11.85 4.61
N PRO A 85 -3.88 11.02 5.44
CA PRO A 85 -4.10 9.57 5.48
C PRO A 85 -5.57 9.21 5.73
N THR A 86 -6.24 9.95 6.61
CA THR A 86 -7.58 9.66 7.09
C THR A 86 -8.71 10.33 6.31
N GLY A 87 -8.38 11.07 5.23
CA GLY A 87 -9.37 11.80 4.43
C GLY A 87 -10.48 10.88 3.90
N ASN A 88 -11.74 11.32 4.00
CA ASN A 88 -12.92 10.63 3.46
C ASN A 88 -13.20 9.21 3.99
N LEU A 89 -12.49 8.76 5.03
CA LEU A 89 -12.80 7.51 5.73
C LEU A 89 -13.93 7.71 6.74
N ASP A 90 -14.71 6.65 6.97
CA ASP A 90 -15.65 6.58 8.08
C ASP A 90 -14.91 6.49 9.43
N PRO A 91 -15.56 6.75 10.57
CA PRO A 91 -14.88 6.75 11.87
C PRO A 91 -14.12 5.44 12.17
N ALA A 92 -14.69 4.28 11.83
CA ALA A 92 -14.04 2.99 12.06
C ALA A 92 -12.79 2.82 11.18
N GLY A 93 -12.88 3.15 9.88
CA GLY A 93 -11.75 3.12 8.97
C GLY A 93 -10.62 4.07 9.38
N LYS A 94 -10.96 5.27 9.87
CA LYS A 94 -9.97 6.23 10.40
C LYS A 94 -9.17 5.65 11.56
N TRP A 95 -9.84 5.12 12.58
CA TRP A 95 -9.18 4.54 13.75
C TRP A 95 -8.31 3.34 13.37
N SER A 96 -8.83 2.47 12.50
CA SER A 96 -8.10 1.30 12.03
C SER A 96 -6.86 1.67 11.21
N LEU A 97 -6.88 2.80 10.49
CA LEU A 97 -5.71 3.31 9.76
C LEU A 97 -4.70 3.98 10.71
N ILE A 98 -5.17 4.77 11.69
CA ILE A 98 -4.31 5.39 12.70
C ILE A 98 -3.56 4.31 13.50
N GLU A 99 -4.26 3.27 13.93
CA GLU A 99 -3.66 2.14 14.64
C GLU A 99 -2.62 1.41 13.79
N LEU A 100 -2.89 1.24 12.49
CA LEU A 100 -1.91 0.69 11.55
C LEU A 100 -0.65 1.57 11.49
N LEU A 101 -0.81 2.87 11.28
CA LEU A 101 0.31 3.81 11.17
C LEU A 101 1.11 3.93 12.47
N GLY A 102 0.46 3.79 13.63
CA GLY A 102 1.12 3.75 14.94
C GLY A 102 2.07 2.56 15.15
N LYS A 103 2.10 1.58 14.24
CA LYS A 103 3.07 0.47 14.23
C LYS A 103 4.37 0.79 13.50
N LEU A 104 4.46 1.95 12.83
CA LEU A 104 5.70 2.45 12.24
C LEU A 104 6.52 3.07 13.37
N GLU A 105 7.58 2.39 13.80
CA GLU A 105 8.59 2.90 14.75
C GLU A 105 9.73 3.62 14.01
#